data_AF-A0A0Q8VAH2-F1
#
_entry.id   AF-A0A0Q8VAH2-F1
#
_cell.length_a   1.000
_cell.length_b   1.000
_cell.length_c   1.000
_cell.angle_alpha   90.00
_cell.angle_beta   90.00
_cell.angle_gamma   90.00
#
_symmetry.space_group_name_H-M   'P 1'
#
loop_
_entity.id
_entity.type
_entity.pdbx_description
1 polymer ?
#
loop_
_entity_poly.entity_id
_entity_poly.type
_entity_poly.pdbx_seq_one_letter_code
_entity_poly.pdbx_strand_id
1 'polypeptide(L)'
;MVAMMSLGSTPILLSFDLTFFAMAAYRAGDVDPEITQGFSDVAWIGSMLIWPPLTASMVIIGVLILQADGPGFIPRWMGWYSLWCAAAEPFQGLIIFFKDGAFGPRGITTWYLAVPTWGFWIVALSIVMIRLVPRTDQGVSADRT
;
A
#
# COMPACT_ATOMS: atom_id res chain seq x y z
N MET A 1 -16.97 -0.27 6.55
CA MET A 1 -17.28 -1.21 5.44
C MET A 1 -16.20 -1.19 4.36
N VAL A 2 -15.83 -0.03 3.80
CA VAL A 2 -14.74 0.10 2.80
C VAL A 2 -13.38 -0.40 3.31
N ALA A 3 -12.98 -0.08 4.54
CA ALA A 3 -11.72 -0.56 5.12
C ALA A 3 -11.66 -2.10 5.32
N MET A 4 -12.80 -2.74 5.61
CA MET A 4 -12.89 -4.21 5.71
C MET A 4 -12.91 -4.87 4.32
N MET A 5 -13.52 -4.24 3.32
CA MET A 5 -13.49 -4.71 1.94
C MET A 5 -12.09 -4.62 1.34
N SER A 6 -11.32 -3.55 1.62
CA SER A 6 -9.90 -3.47 1.26
C SER A 6 -9.04 -4.53 1.95
N LEU A 7 -9.30 -4.84 3.22
CA LEU A 7 -8.52 -5.85 3.95
C LEU A 7 -8.71 -7.27 3.37
N GLY A 8 -9.89 -7.56 2.80
CA GLY A 8 -10.16 -8.82 2.11
C GLY A 8 -9.76 -8.84 0.63
N SER A 9 -9.90 -7.73 -0.09
CA SER A 9 -9.58 -7.67 -1.53
C SER A 9 -8.08 -7.65 -1.81
N THR A 10 -7.32 -6.95 -0.96
CA THR A 10 -5.87 -6.75 -1.16
C THR A 10 -5.09 -8.09 -1.14
N PRO A 11 -5.31 -9.01 -0.18
CA PRO A 11 -4.64 -10.31 -0.18
C PRO A 11 -5.03 -11.20 -1.36
N ILE A 12 -6.27 -11.10 -1.84
CA ILE A 12 -6.74 -11.89 -2.99
C ILE A 12 -6.02 -11.43 -4.27
N LEU A 13 -5.95 -10.13 -4.50
CA LEU A 13 -5.22 -9.56 -5.64
C LEU A 13 -3.72 -9.85 -5.54
N LEU A 14 -3.14 -9.76 -4.34
CA LEU A 14 -1.74 -10.13 -4.13
C LEU A 14 -1.47 -11.61 -4.42
N SER A 15 -2.40 -12.49 -4.06
CA SER A 15 -2.29 -13.93 -4.34
C SER A 15 -2.36 -14.22 -5.84
N PHE A 16 -3.19 -13.48 -6.57
CA PHE A 16 -3.24 -13.54 -8.02
C PHE A 16 -1.87 -13.18 -8.63
N ASP A 17 -1.29 -12.04 -8.25
CA ASP A 17 0.02 -11.61 -8.78
C ASP A 17 1.14 -12.59 -8.45
N LEU A 18 1.20 -13.07 -7.21
CA LEU A 18 2.17 -14.06 -6.76
C LEU A 18 2.06 -15.37 -7.54
N THR A 19 0.84 -15.76 -7.95
CA THR A 19 0.64 -16.94 -8.80
C THR A 19 1.31 -16.76 -10.15
N PHE A 20 1.19 -15.59 -10.79
CA PHE A 20 1.84 -15.32 -12.07
C PHE A 20 3.36 -15.23 -11.96
N PHE A 21 3.89 -14.60 -10.91
CA PHE A 21 5.34 -14.62 -10.64
C PHE A 21 5.86 -16.03 -10.37
N ALA A 22 5.13 -16.85 -9.61
CA ALA A 22 5.49 -18.23 -9.36
C ALA A 22 5.48 -19.06 -10.65
N MET A 23 4.50 -18.85 -11.53
CA MET A 23 4.43 -19.51 -12.84
C MET A 23 5.59 -19.10 -13.75
N ALA A 24 5.95 -17.81 -13.78
CA ALA A 24 7.11 -17.32 -14.52
C ALA A 24 8.42 -17.96 -14.01
N ALA A 25 8.58 -18.07 -12.70
CA ALA A 25 9.77 -18.68 -12.07
C ALA A 25 9.83 -20.21 -12.24
N TYR A 26 8.68 -20.90 -12.18
CA TYR A 26 8.61 -22.37 -12.19
C TYR A 26 9.14 -23.01 -13.46
N ARG A 27 9.03 -22.33 -14.61
CA ARG A 27 9.52 -22.80 -15.93
C ARG A 27 10.59 -21.89 -16.53
N ALA A 28 11.22 -21.04 -15.72
CA ALA A 28 12.22 -20.11 -16.21
C ALA A 28 13.38 -20.87 -16.88
N GLY A 29 13.56 -20.67 -18.19
CA GLY A 29 14.60 -21.34 -19.00
C GLY A 29 14.14 -22.58 -19.78
N ASP A 30 13.00 -23.17 -19.41
CA ASP A 30 12.42 -24.34 -20.12
C ASP A 30 11.36 -23.95 -21.16
N VAL A 31 10.83 -22.72 -21.08
CA VAL A 31 9.90 -22.13 -22.04
C VAL A 31 10.52 -20.93 -22.74
N ASP A 32 9.94 -20.56 -23.89
CA ASP A 32 10.33 -19.36 -24.63
C ASP A 32 10.40 -18.13 -23.69
N PRO A 33 11.50 -17.35 -23.72
CA PRO A 33 11.63 -16.12 -22.94
C PRO A 33 10.43 -15.17 -23.06
N GLU A 34 9.76 -15.10 -24.22
CA GLU A 34 8.58 -14.25 -24.41
C GLU A 34 7.41 -14.64 -23.49
N ILE A 35 7.24 -15.94 -23.21
CA ILE A 35 6.18 -16.44 -22.31
C ILE A 35 6.48 -16.06 -20.87
N THR A 36 7.74 -16.21 -20.45
CA THR A 36 8.21 -15.84 -19.10
C THR A 36 8.04 -14.34 -18.88
N GLN A 37 8.36 -13.53 -19.89
CA GLN A 37 8.16 -12.09 -19.86
C GLN A 37 6.66 -11.73 -19.79
N GLY A 38 5.82 -12.37 -20.60
CA GLY A 38 4.37 -12.13 -20.56
C GLY A 38 3.74 -12.41 -19.20
N PHE A 39 4.14 -13.49 -18.51
CA PHE A 39 3.67 -13.77 -17.15
C PHE A 39 4.17 -12.74 -16.13
N SER A 40 5.42 -12.31 -16.24
CA SER A 40 5.97 -11.22 -15.42
C SER A 40 5.19 -9.91 -15.64
N ASP A 41 4.86 -9.56 -16.88
CA ASP A 41 4.14 -8.34 -17.22
C ASP A 41 2.69 -8.37 -16.69
N VAL A 42 2.01 -9.51 -16.78
CA VAL A 42 0.67 -9.70 -16.19
C VAL A 42 0.70 -9.52 -14.68
N ALA A 43 1.71 -10.07 -14.00
CA ALA A 43 1.86 -9.90 -12.55
C ALA A 43 2.10 -8.43 -12.19
N TRP A 44 3.02 -7.75 -12.89
CA TRP A 44 3.33 -6.34 -12.64
C TRP A 44 2.16 -5.40 -12.89
N ILE A 45 1.44 -5.57 -14.01
CA ILE A 45 0.28 -4.75 -14.36
C ILE A 45 -0.92 -5.11 -13.46
N GLY A 46 -1.09 -6.39 -13.13
CA GLY A 46 -2.10 -6.88 -12.18
C GLY A 46 -1.98 -6.20 -10.82
N SER A 47 -0.75 -6.13 -10.29
CA SER A 47 -0.45 -5.42 -9.06
C SER A 47 -0.82 -3.94 -9.10
N MET A 48 -0.82 -3.30 -10.27
CA MET A 48 -1.20 -1.88 -10.40
C MET A 48 -2.66 -1.62 -10.00
N LEU A 49 -3.54 -2.62 -10.10
CA LEU A 49 -4.96 -2.51 -9.72
C LEU A 49 -5.18 -2.48 -8.20
N ILE A 50 -4.17 -2.85 -7.40
CA ILE A 50 -4.20 -2.83 -5.94
C ILE A 50 -4.04 -1.41 -5.39
N TRP A 51 -3.32 -0.56 -6.12
CA TRP A 51 -2.91 0.76 -5.63
C TRP A 51 -4.06 1.78 -5.52
N PRO A 52 -5.07 1.83 -6.43
CA PRO A 52 -6.19 2.76 -6.28
C PRO A 52 -6.98 2.60 -4.96
N PRO A 53 -7.43 1.39 -4.55
CA PRO A 53 -8.11 1.24 -3.26
C PRO A 53 -7.18 1.51 -2.07
N LEU A 54 -5.90 1.17 -2.16
CA LEU A 54 -4.90 1.48 -1.13
C LEU A 54 -4.73 3.01 -0.97
N THR A 55 -4.56 3.73 -2.08
CA THR A 55 -4.45 5.20 -2.11
C THR A 55 -5.68 5.84 -1.50
N ALA A 56 -6.88 5.39 -1.88
CA ALA A 56 -8.13 5.87 -1.31
C ALA A 56 -8.18 5.66 0.22
N SER A 57 -7.71 4.51 0.71
CA SER A 57 -7.63 4.23 2.15
C SER A 57 -6.67 5.17 2.88
N MET A 58 -5.50 5.46 2.30
CA MET A 58 -4.52 6.42 2.87
C MET A 58 -5.09 7.84 2.92
N VAL A 59 -5.80 8.28 1.88
CA VAL A 59 -6.48 9.59 1.88
C VAL A 59 -7.54 9.64 2.98
N ILE A 60 -8.41 8.63 3.07
CA ILE A 60 -9.47 8.57 4.08
C ILE A 60 -8.86 8.61 5.48
N ILE A 61 -7.84 7.78 5.76
CA ILE A 61 -7.14 7.75 7.05
C ILE A 61 -6.50 9.11 7.35
N GLY A 62 -5.81 9.71 6.38
CA GLY A 62 -5.18 11.02 6.53
C GLY A 62 -6.17 12.12 6.90
N VAL A 63 -7.30 12.19 6.19
CA VAL A 63 -8.37 13.16 6.45
C VAL A 63 -9.01 12.92 7.83
N LEU A 64 -9.30 11.66 8.18
CA LEU A 64 -9.89 11.33 9.49
C LEU A 64 -8.97 11.72 10.65
N ILE A 65 -7.65 11.50 10.52
CA ILE A 65 -6.67 11.91 11.54
C ILE A 65 -6.63 13.44 11.68
N LEU A 66 -6.73 14.18 10.58
CA LEU A 66 -6.67 15.65 10.60
C LEU A 66 -7.95 16.31 11.11
N GLN A 67 -9.11 15.64 10.96
CA GLN A 67 -10.41 16.09 11.47
C GLN A 67 -10.67 15.67 12.92
N ALA A 68 -9.91 14.70 13.45
CA ALA A 68 -10.07 14.25 14.82
C ALA A 68 -9.52 15.30 15.82
N ASP A 69 -10.37 15.74 16.74
CA ASP A 69 -10.02 16.69 17.81
C ASP A 69 -10.34 16.10 19.20
N GLY A 70 -9.38 16.18 20.14
CA GLY A 70 -9.53 15.75 21.53
C GLY A 70 -8.28 15.07 22.14
N PRO A 71 -8.30 14.71 23.44
CA PRO A 71 -7.23 13.97 24.07
C PRO A 71 -7.24 12.49 23.64
N GLY A 72 -6.07 11.94 23.27
CA GLY A 72 -5.92 10.51 22.92
C GLY A 72 -6.00 10.19 21.43
N PHE A 73 -6.03 11.17 20.53
CA PHE A 73 -6.05 10.94 19.09
C PHE A 73 -4.68 10.73 18.45
N ILE A 74 -4.69 10.16 17.24
CA ILE A 74 -3.52 9.95 16.39
C ILE A 74 -2.83 11.31 16.14
N PRO A 75 -1.49 11.40 16.23
CA PRO A 75 -0.77 12.64 15.96
C PRO A 75 -1.05 13.21 14.57
N ARG A 76 -1.25 14.53 14.46
CA ARG A 76 -1.57 15.20 13.18
C ARG A 76 -0.50 14.99 12.10
N TRP A 77 0.76 14.79 12.48
CA TRP A 77 1.83 14.49 11.52
C TRP A 77 1.59 13.18 10.76
N MET A 78 0.94 12.19 11.38
CA MET A 78 0.58 10.93 10.73
C MET A 78 -0.50 11.16 9.67
N GLY A 79 -1.41 12.10 9.92
CA GLY A 79 -2.42 12.51 8.94
C GLY A 79 -1.78 13.13 7.70
N TRP A 80 -0.87 14.09 7.90
CA TRP A 80 -0.10 14.69 6.80
C TRP A 80 0.79 13.68 6.07
N TYR A 81 1.43 12.77 6.79
CA TYR A 81 2.26 11.72 6.21
C TYR A 81 1.43 10.75 5.35
N SER A 82 0.22 10.40 5.80
CA SER A 82 -0.71 9.56 5.02
C SER A 82 -1.14 10.22 3.72
N LEU A 83 -1.43 11.53 3.74
CA LEU A 83 -1.75 12.29 2.52
C LEU A 83 -0.56 12.42 1.58
N TRP A 84 0.65 12.57 2.13
CA TRP A 84 1.87 12.64 1.33
C TRP A 84 2.17 11.30 0.64
N CYS A 85 2.05 10.17 1.35
CA CYS A 85 2.15 8.85 0.74
C CYS A 85 1.08 8.65 -0.33
N ALA A 86 -0.17 9.01 -0.04
CA ALA A 86 -1.26 8.90 -1.01
C ALA A 86 -1.01 9.71 -2.29
N ALA A 87 -0.34 10.87 -2.21
CA ALA A 87 0.04 11.64 -3.38
C ALA A 87 1.17 10.99 -4.20
N ALA A 88 2.00 10.14 -3.57
CA ALA A 88 3.09 9.42 -4.22
C ALA A 88 2.60 8.16 -4.97
N GLU A 89 1.52 7.52 -4.52
CA GLU A 89 1.02 6.27 -5.09
C GLU A 89 0.64 6.34 -6.60
N PRO A 90 0.00 7.41 -7.11
CA PRO A 90 -0.32 7.54 -8.53
C PRO A 90 0.90 7.51 -9.46
N PHE A 91 2.07 7.92 -8.97
CA PHE A 91 3.30 7.93 -9.76
C PHE A 91 3.80 6.51 -10.07
N GLN A 92 3.40 5.50 -9.30
CA GLN A 92 3.74 4.11 -9.55
C GLN A 92 2.93 3.52 -10.71
N GLY A 93 1.67 3.95 -10.85
CA GLY A 93 0.80 3.54 -11.96
C GLY A 93 1.31 3.98 -13.34
N LEU A 94 2.32 4.86 -13.40
CA LEU A 94 2.96 5.29 -14.63
C LEU A 94 3.67 4.14 -15.37
N ILE A 95 3.98 3.03 -14.69
CA ILE A 95 4.56 1.81 -15.30
C ILE A 95 3.71 1.26 -16.45
N ILE A 96 2.40 1.49 -16.43
CA ILE A 96 1.48 1.04 -17.49
C ILE A 96 1.74 1.78 -18.80
N PHE A 97 2.20 3.04 -18.72
CA PHE A 97 2.39 3.91 -19.87
C PHE A 97 3.84 3.95 -20.37
N PHE A 98 4.82 3.67 -19.50
CA PHE A 98 6.24 3.73 -19.84
C PHE A 98 6.85 2.32 -19.87
N LYS A 99 7.28 1.90 -21.07
CA LYS A 99 7.94 0.59 -21.28
C LYS A 99 9.43 0.61 -20.90
N ASP A 100 10.08 1.76 -21.05
CA ASP A 100 11.50 1.95 -20.81
C ASP A 100 11.77 3.26 -20.04
N GLY A 101 12.86 3.30 -19.25
CA GLY A 101 13.31 4.49 -18.51
C GLY A 101 13.06 4.42 -17.00
N ALA A 102 13.21 5.56 -16.31
CA ALA A 102 13.12 5.65 -14.85
C ALA A 102 11.77 5.19 -14.27
N PHE A 103 10.69 5.28 -15.05
CA PHE A 103 9.33 4.84 -14.73
C PHE A 103 8.96 3.47 -15.33
N GLY A 104 9.91 2.78 -15.99
CA GLY A 104 9.67 1.44 -16.54
C GLY A 104 9.69 0.35 -15.46
N PRO A 105 9.44 -0.91 -15.83
CA PRO A 105 9.45 -2.05 -14.90
C PRO A 105 10.82 -2.30 -14.24
N ARG A 106 11.91 -1.89 -14.90
CA ARG A 106 13.29 -1.92 -14.39
C ARG A 106 13.74 -0.57 -13.82
N GLY A 107 12.83 0.40 -13.78
CA GLY A 107 13.08 1.76 -13.35
C GLY A 107 13.26 1.86 -11.85
N ILE A 108 14.27 2.60 -11.42
CA ILE A 108 14.51 2.88 -9.99
C ILE A 108 13.29 3.57 -9.37
N THR A 109 12.61 4.44 -10.12
CA THR A 109 11.51 5.23 -9.56
C THR A 109 10.27 4.38 -9.27
N THR A 110 10.09 3.27 -9.97
CA THR A 110 8.91 2.42 -9.80
C THR A 110 9.05 1.48 -8.60
N TRP A 111 10.20 0.78 -8.49
CA TRP A 111 10.47 -0.15 -7.39
C TRP A 111 10.83 0.55 -6.09
N TYR A 112 11.66 1.60 -6.16
CA TYR A 112 12.21 2.25 -4.97
C TYR A 112 11.31 3.37 -4.44
N LEU A 113 10.22 3.73 -5.11
CA LEU A 113 9.22 4.65 -4.54
C LEU A 113 8.14 3.87 -3.78
N ALA A 114 7.67 2.75 -4.34
CA ALA A 114 6.60 1.94 -3.77
C ALA A 114 6.94 1.32 -2.42
N VAL A 115 8.12 0.70 -2.32
CA VAL A 115 8.55 0.02 -1.09
C VAL A 115 8.67 0.99 0.10
N PRO A 116 9.34 2.15 -0.01
CA PRO A 116 9.43 3.06 1.12
C PRO A 116 8.13 3.80 1.40
N THR A 117 7.32 4.20 0.40
CA THR A 117 6.07 4.93 0.70
C THR A 117 5.10 4.05 1.48
N TRP A 118 4.81 2.86 0.97
CA TRP A 118 3.90 1.94 1.66
C TRP A 118 4.52 1.30 2.89
N GLY A 119 5.76 0.81 2.79
CA GLY A 119 6.44 0.07 3.86
C GLY A 119 6.72 0.93 5.09
N PHE A 120 7.19 2.17 4.92
CA PHE A 120 7.34 3.08 6.07
C PHE A 120 5.99 3.57 6.59
N TRP A 121 5.00 3.76 5.73
CA TRP A 121 3.65 4.17 6.15
C TRP A 121 2.98 3.13 7.05
N ILE A 122 2.98 1.85 6.66
CA ILE A 122 2.34 0.79 7.46
C ILE A 122 3.05 0.60 8.80
N VAL A 123 4.38 0.68 8.83
CA VAL A 123 5.17 0.57 10.06
C VAL A 123 4.93 1.77 10.97
N ALA A 124 4.98 2.99 10.42
CA ALA A 124 4.75 4.20 11.20
C ALA A 124 3.33 4.22 11.78
N LEU A 125 2.31 3.88 10.97
CA LEU A 125 0.92 3.81 11.42
C LEU A 125 0.75 2.76 12.52
N SER A 126 1.33 1.56 12.35
CA SER A 126 1.29 0.49 13.35
C SER A 126 1.92 0.91 14.68
N ILE A 127 3.10 1.53 14.63
CA ILE A 127 3.81 2.03 15.81
C ILE A 127 2.97 3.07 16.56
N VAL A 128 2.34 4.00 15.84
CA VAL A 128 1.50 5.04 16.43
C VAL A 128 0.25 4.43 17.07
N MET A 129 -0.41 3.50 16.38
CA MET A 129 -1.58 2.79 16.91
C MET A 129 -1.27 2.03 18.19
N ILE A 130 -0.17 1.25 18.23
CA ILE A 130 0.27 0.51 19.43
C ILE A 130 0.52 1.45 20.60
N ARG A 131 1.11 2.63 20.36
CA ARG A 131 1.36 3.63 21.41
C ARG A 131 0.12 4.35 21.92
N LEU A 132 -0.99 4.29 21.19
CA LEU A 132 -2.26 4.91 21.57
C LEU A 132 -3.13 3.98 22.43
N VAL A 133 -3.00 2.65 22.27
CA VAL A 133 -3.79 1.66 23.03
C VAL A 133 -3.80 1.94 24.55
N PRO A 134 -2.66 2.17 25.23
CA PRO A 134 -2.67 2.38 26.67
C PRO A 134 -3.39 3.67 27.11
N ARG A 135 -3.51 4.66 26.22
CA ARG A 135 -4.16 5.95 26.51
C ARG A 135 -5.68 5.86 26.36
N THR A 136 -6.14 5.06 25.41
CA THR A 136 -7.57 4.78 25.20
C THR A 136 -8.16 4.03 26.40
N ASP A 137 -7.45 3.01 26.91
CA ASP A 137 -7.92 2.23 28.07
C ASP A 137 -8.05 3.06 29.35
N GLN A 138 -7.17 4.05 29.56
CA GLN A 138 -7.23 4.97 30.70
C GLN A 138 -8.39 5.95 30.60
N GLY A 139 -8.69 6.46 29.40
CA GLY A 139 -9.86 7.34 29.16
C GLY A 139 -11.19 6.62 29.39
N VAL A 140 -11.32 5.37 28.95
CA VAL A 140 -12.51 4.53 29.17
C VAL A 140 -12.69 4.18 30.65
N SER A 141 -11.59 4.02 31.40
CA SER A 141 -11.64 3.70 32.83
C SER A 141 -12.01 4.92 33.69
N ALA A 142 -11.59 6.12 33.30
CA ALA A 142 -11.90 7.36 34.01
C ALA A 142 -13.35 7.84 33.82
N ASP A 143 -13.99 7.50 32.69
CA ASP A 143 -15.40 7.84 32.40
C ASP A 143 -16.41 6.88 33.09
N ARG A 144 -15.92 5.82 33.74
CA ARG A 144 -16.73 4.82 34.45
C ARG A 144 -16.81 5.02 35.97
N THR A 145 -16.12 6.02 36.53
CA THR A 145 -16.08 6.35 37.96
C THR A 145 -16.69 7.71 38.23
#